data_AF-A0A847I205-F1
#
_entry.id   AF-A0A847I205-F1
#
_cell.length_a   1.000
_cell.length_b   1.000
_cell.length_c   1.000
_cell.angle_alpha   90.00
_cell.angle_beta   90.00
_cell.angle_gamma   90.00
#
_symmetry.space_group_name_H-M   'P 1'
#
loop_
_entity.id
_entity.type
_entity.pdbx_description
1 polymer ?
#
loop_
_entity_poly.entity_id
_entity_poly.type
_entity_poly.pdbx_seq_one_letter_code
_entity_poly.pdbx_strand_id
1 'polypeptide(L)'
;MSDGRAADCNQNGIPDECDLLPAPDTPGEDACADAEAVGPGVTLHGTSVGATNDGSATCGLSGASPDVWYSYTPTGSGFASFSLAGSAFDTVLSVHSGCPGTASDQVVCNDDYYGTQSALSLFVQAGRTYWIRISGKDGATGAFQFTLIGPAALSAGDCNNNAVPDECDIASGFSPDCNANGVPDECDIAGGESLDTDNDGVPDECAAAALLGDLNCDGVVNVFDIDPFVLALTDSSAYQATFPGCSIMNADANGDGSVNVFDIDPFVALLTGG
;
A
#
# COMPACT_ATOMS: atom_id res chain seq x y z
N MET A 1 21.78 25.21 3.11
CA MET A 1 22.34 24.13 2.29
C MET A 1 21.77 22.86 2.87
N SER A 2 20.78 22.25 2.21
CA SER A 2 20.31 20.91 2.58
C SER A 2 21.49 19.97 2.42
N ASP A 3 21.69 19.08 3.39
CA ASP A 3 22.81 18.14 3.44
C ASP A 3 22.70 16.99 2.42
N GLY A 4 21.71 17.04 1.53
CA GLY A 4 21.59 16.15 0.38
C GLY A 4 21.33 14.69 0.75
N ARG A 5 20.76 14.44 1.93
CA ARG A 5 20.25 13.13 2.35
C ARG A 5 18.72 13.23 2.41
N ALA A 6 17.97 12.29 1.84
CA ALA A 6 16.54 12.26 2.11
C ALA A 6 16.24 12.10 3.60
N ALA A 7 15.01 12.48 3.95
CA ALA A 7 14.46 12.28 5.27
C ALA A 7 14.37 10.78 5.59
N ASP A 8 14.63 10.47 6.85
CA ASP A 8 14.39 9.18 7.50
C ASP A 8 13.16 9.41 8.39
N CYS A 9 11.96 9.25 7.81
CA CYS A 9 10.67 9.55 8.40
C CYS A 9 10.25 8.48 9.42
N ASN A 10 10.70 7.23 9.26
CA ASN A 10 10.41 6.11 10.18
C ASN A 10 11.48 5.89 11.28
N GLN A 11 12.58 6.65 11.26
CA GLN A 11 13.69 6.64 12.23
C GLN A 11 14.45 5.31 12.30
N ASN A 12 14.44 4.51 11.23
CA ASN A 12 15.16 3.25 11.16
C ASN A 12 16.67 3.43 10.84
N GLY A 13 17.10 4.66 10.53
CA GLY A 13 18.49 5.00 10.22
C GLY A 13 18.87 4.87 8.75
N ILE A 14 17.90 4.59 7.88
CA ILE A 14 18.01 4.51 6.41
C ILE A 14 17.17 5.66 5.84
N PRO A 15 17.68 6.47 4.89
CA PRO A 15 16.85 7.47 4.23
C PRO A 15 15.68 6.80 3.50
N ASP A 16 14.48 7.32 3.61
CA ASP A 16 13.26 6.63 3.16
C ASP A 16 13.17 6.55 1.62
N GLU A 17 13.85 7.44 0.89
CA GLU A 17 14.11 7.31 -0.56
C GLU A 17 14.88 6.02 -0.92
N CYS A 18 15.54 5.40 0.06
CA CYS A 18 16.21 4.11 -0.02
C CYS A 18 15.38 2.95 0.59
N ASP A 19 14.26 3.21 1.28
CA ASP A 19 13.29 2.21 1.79
C ASP A 19 12.21 1.85 0.76
N LEU A 20 12.02 2.65 -0.31
CA LEU A 20 11.19 2.30 -1.49
C LEU A 20 11.63 1.02 -2.22
N LEU A 21 12.79 0.50 -1.84
CA LEU A 21 13.37 -0.75 -2.28
C LEU A 21 13.22 -1.71 -1.11
N PRO A 22 12.52 -2.87 -1.22
CA PRO A 22 12.56 -3.83 -0.15
C PRO A 22 14.03 -4.09 0.18
N ALA A 23 14.39 -3.92 1.46
CA ALA A 23 15.77 -3.88 1.89
C ALA A 23 16.52 -5.07 1.24
N PRO A 24 17.76 -4.89 0.77
CA PRO A 24 18.49 -5.98 0.10
C PRO A 24 18.61 -7.24 0.97
N ASP A 25 18.38 -7.13 2.28
CA ASP A 25 18.38 -8.25 3.23
C ASP A 25 16.98 -8.73 3.66
N THR A 26 15.91 -8.36 2.95
CA THR A 26 14.54 -8.81 3.25
C THR A 26 14.44 -10.33 3.14
N PRO A 27 14.41 -11.08 4.26
CA PRO A 27 14.41 -12.53 4.22
C PRO A 27 13.06 -13.02 3.67
N GLY A 28 13.07 -14.12 2.93
CA GLY A 28 11.82 -14.78 2.60
C GLY A 28 11.23 -15.41 3.85
N GLU A 29 9.91 -15.34 3.99
CA GLU A 29 9.22 -15.88 5.15
C GLU A 29 9.04 -17.39 5.02
N ASP A 30 9.14 -18.10 6.14
CA ASP A 30 9.06 -19.57 6.19
C ASP A 30 7.67 -20.06 5.75
N ALA A 31 6.62 -19.39 6.22
CA ALA A 31 5.24 -19.75 5.90
C ALA A 31 4.71 -18.95 4.70
N CYS A 32 4.05 -19.65 3.78
CA CYS A 32 3.34 -19.05 2.64
C CYS A 32 2.27 -18.04 3.08
N ALA A 33 1.63 -18.28 4.22
CA ALA A 33 0.59 -17.39 4.76
C ALA A 33 1.16 -16.02 5.18
N ASP A 34 2.45 -15.98 5.52
CA ASP A 34 3.16 -14.79 5.98
C ASP A 34 4.08 -14.22 4.87
N ALA A 35 3.88 -14.63 3.61
CA ALA A 35 4.76 -14.30 2.49
C ALA A 35 5.00 -12.79 2.33
N GLU A 36 6.26 -12.38 2.52
CA GLU A 36 6.69 -10.98 2.50
C GLU A 36 6.42 -10.30 1.15
N ALA A 37 5.82 -9.11 1.18
CA ALA A 37 5.49 -8.38 -0.04
C ALA A 37 6.74 -7.80 -0.71
N VAL A 38 6.88 -7.99 -2.02
CA VAL A 38 8.07 -7.54 -2.77
C VAL A 38 7.73 -6.79 -4.05
N GLY A 39 8.61 -5.86 -4.41
CA GLY A 39 8.53 -5.03 -5.61
C GLY A 39 9.67 -5.29 -6.59
N PRO A 40 9.51 -4.88 -7.87
CA PRO A 40 10.59 -4.97 -8.85
C PRO A 40 11.68 -3.94 -8.60
N GLY A 41 12.88 -4.18 -9.14
CA GLY A 41 13.97 -3.20 -9.17
C GLY A 41 15.06 -3.40 -8.13
N VAL A 42 14.90 -4.37 -7.24
CA VAL A 42 15.90 -4.74 -6.22
C VAL A 42 16.38 -6.17 -6.37
N THR A 43 17.52 -6.44 -5.74
CA THR A 43 17.98 -7.81 -5.48
C THR A 43 17.91 -8.06 -3.98
N LEU A 44 17.07 -9.02 -3.61
CA LEU A 44 16.88 -9.49 -2.24
C LEU A 44 17.86 -10.62 -1.95
N HIS A 45 18.27 -10.74 -0.71
CA HIS A 45 19.16 -11.77 -0.20
C HIS A 45 18.47 -12.49 0.96
N GLY A 46 18.61 -13.82 0.99
CA GLY A 46 17.98 -14.65 2.01
C GLY A 46 18.59 -16.04 2.08
N THR A 47 17.99 -16.91 2.87
CA THR A 47 18.42 -18.30 3.01
C THR A 47 17.22 -19.22 3.22
N SER A 48 17.24 -20.40 2.61
CA SER A 48 16.26 -21.48 2.88
C SER A 48 16.74 -22.46 3.95
N VAL A 49 17.93 -22.23 4.53
CA VAL A 49 18.47 -23.09 5.60
C VAL A 49 17.65 -22.94 6.87
N GLY A 50 17.04 -24.03 7.32
CA GLY A 50 16.26 -24.07 8.56
C GLY A 50 14.78 -23.76 8.38
N ALA A 51 14.35 -23.38 7.17
CA ALA A 51 12.94 -23.25 6.84
C ALA A 51 12.24 -24.61 6.87
N THR A 52 10.94 -24.58 7.12
CA THR A 52 10.04 -25.70 6.95
C THR A 52 9.56 -25.81 5.50
N ASN A 53 8.72 -26.79 5.21
CA ASN A 53 8.12 -26.94 3.90
C ASN A 53 6.60 -26.85 4.06
N ASP A 54 5.99 -25.85 3.45
CA ASP A 54 4.55 -25.65 3.49
C ASP A 54 3.90 -25.45 2.11
N GLY A 55 4.68 -25.53 1.03
CA GLY A 55 4.13 -25.68 -0.32
C GLY A 55 4.86 -26.68 -1.21
N SER A 56 4.42 -26.77 -2.46
CA SER A 56 4.90 -27.76 -3.41
C SER A 56 4.85 -27.27 -4.84
N ALA A 57 5.79 -27.73 -5.66
CA ALA A 57 5.84 -27.46 -7.09
C ALA A 57 6.02 -28.75 -7.91
N THR A 58 5.65 -28.71 -9.19
CA THR A 58 5.73 -29.86 -10.10
C THR A 58 7.13 -30.10 -10.66
N CYS A 59 8.08 -29.20 -10.43
CA CYS A 59 9.45 -29.29 -10.93
C CYS A 59 10.50 -29.37 -9.81
N GLY A 60 11.70 -29.81 -10.18
CA GLY A 60 12.87 -29.91 -9.31
C GLY A 60 12.73 -30.90 -8.15
N LEU A 61 11.70 -31.76 -8.13
CA LEU A 61 11.42 -32.66 -7.01
C LEU A 61 11.37 -31.91 -5.65
N SER A 62 10.92 -30.65 -5.67
CA SER A 62 10.99 -29.74 -4.52
C SER A 62 9.82 -29.84 -3.54
N GLY A 63 8.90 -30.78 -3.76
CA GLY A 63 7.65 -30.89 -3.00
C GLY A 63 7.81 -31.35 -1.54
N ALA A 64 9.04 -31.64 -1.10
CA ALA A 64 9.39 -31.90 0.30
C ALA A 64 10.62 -31.08 0.74
N SER A 65 11.10 -30.17 -0.11
CA SER A 65 12.25 -29.32 0.17
C SER A 65 11.82 -28.11 0.99
N PRO A 66 12.65 -27.62 1.92
CA PRO A 66 12.42 -26.34 2.59
C PRO A 66 12.12 -25.22 1.60
N ASP A 67 11.18 -24.36 1.94
CA ASP A 67 10.80 -23.22 1.13
C ASP A 67 10.75 -21.93 1.92
N VAL A 68 10.86 -20.83 1.18
CA VAL A 68 10.55 -19.50 1.67
C VAL A 68 9.68 -18.78 0.65
N TRP A 69 8.95 -17.78 1.11
CA TRP A 69 7.89 -17.15 0.35
C TRP A 69 8.02 -15.65 0.29
N TYR A 70 7.66 -15.12 -0.88
CA TYR A 70 7.37 -13.72 -1.12
C TYR A 70 6.01 -13.58 -1.80
N SER A 71 5.36 -12.44 -1.67
CA SER A 71 4.13 -12.09 -2.38
C SER A 71 4.36 -10.88 -3.29
N TYR A 72 3.71 -10.85 -4.45
CA TYR A 72 3.84 -9.76 -5.43
C TYR A 72 2.47 -9.41 -5.98
N THR A 73 2.05 -8.17 -5.77
CA THR A 73 0.80 -7.64 -6.31
C THR A 73 1.11 -6.45 -7.23
N PRO A 74 1.16 -6.64 -8.56
CA PRO A 74 1.51 -5.58 -9.49
C PRO A 74 0.39 -4.53 -9.59
N THR A 75 0.75 -3.26 -9.77
CA THR A 75 -0.18 -2.15 -10.08
C THR A 75 -0.42 -2.00 -11.58
N GLY A 76 0.46 -2.57 -12.42
CA GLY A 76 0.34 -2.59 -13.88
C GLY A 76 0.31 -4.01 -14.45
N SER A 77 -0.36 -4.21 -15.59
CA SER A 77 -0.29 -5.49 -16.31
C SER A 77 0.92 -5.52 -17.25
N GLY A 78 1.67 -6.62 -17.28
CA GLY A 78 2.88 -6.72 -18.09
C GLY A 78 3.69 -7.98 -17.82
N PHE A 79 4.88 -8.09 -18.42
CA PHE A 79 5.79 -9.21 -18.14
C PHE A 79 6.63 -8.92 -16.89
N ALA A 80 6.55 -9.83 -15.92
CA ALA A 80 7.46 -9.90 -14.78
C ALA A 80 8.47 -11.04 -14.97
N SER A 81 9.71 -10.81 -14.56
CA SER A 81 10.85 -11.73 -14.61
C SER A 81 11.39 -11.92 -13.21
N PHE A 82 11.56 -13.19 -12.84
CA PHE A 82 11.98 -13.63 -11.52
C PHE A 82 13.27 -14.44 -11.70
N SER A 83 14.35 -14.08 -11.00
CA SER A 83 15.66 -14.69 -11.20
C SER A 83 16.34 -14.99 -9.87
N LEU A 84 16.89 -16.20 -9.74
CA LEU A 84 17.73 -16.62 -8.63
C LEU A 84 19.22 -16.73 -9.03
N ALA A 85 19.61 -16.12 -10.15
CA ALA A 85 20.98 -16.16 -10.66
C ALA A 85 21.98 -15.73 -9.59
N GLY A 86 23.05 -16.51 -9.38
CA GLY A 86 24.07 -16.24 -8.35
C GLY A 86 23.84 -16.94 -7.01
N SER A 87 22.70 -17.61 -6.82
CA SER A 87 22.42 -18.40 -5.62
C SER A 87 23.38 -19.59 -5.44
N ALA A 88 23.64 -19.95 -4.19
CA ALA A 88 24.72 -20.88 -3.81
C ALA A 88 24.31 -22.37 -3.84
N PHE A 89 23.08 -22.69 -4.27
CA PHE A 89 22.55 -24.04 -4.30
C PHE A 89 21.70 -24.28 -5.56
N ASP A 90 21.20 -25.52 -5.70
CA ASP A 90 20.33 -25.94 -6.79
C ASP A 90 18.89 -25.49 -6.47
N THR A 91 18.48 -24.35 -7.04
CA THR A 91 17.26 -23.62 -6.64
C THR A 91 16.08 -24.04 -7.49
N VAL A 92 14.89 -24.13 -6.88
CA VAL A 92 13.62 -24.28 -7.58
C VAL A 92 12.77 -23.05 -7.32
N LEU A 93 12.27 -22.42 -8.38
CA LEU A 93 11.42 -21.24 -8.33
C LEU A 93 10.03 -21.59 -8.87
N SER A 94 8.99 -21.34 -8.08
CA SER A 94 7.61 -21.45 -8.54
C SER A 94 6.79 -20.22 -8.19
N VAL A 95 5.82 -19.89 -9.04
CA VAL A 95 4.86 -18.83 -8.82
C VAL A 95 3.48 -19.46 -8.75
N HIS A 96 2.72 -19.08 -7.73
CA HIS A 96 1.40 -19.61 -7.39
C HIS A 96 0.35 -18.49 -7.43
N SER A 97 -0.89 -18.89 -7.68
CA SER A 97 -2.05 -18.00 -7.71
C SER A 97 -2.84 -17.97 -6.40
N GLY A 98 -2.36 -18.69 -5.40
CA GLY A 98 -2.95 -18.77 -4.07
C GLY A 98 -1.95 -19.36 -3.08
N CYS A 99 -2.38 -19.36 -1.82
CA CYS A 99 -1.68 -19.94 -0.70
C CYS A 99 -2.65 -20.88 0.06
N PRO A 100 -2.25 -22.08 0.53
CA PRO A 100 -0.91 -22.67 0.42
C PRO A 100 -0.56 -23.05 -1.03
N GLY A 101 0.66 -22.74 -1.47
CA GLY A 101 1.05 -23.00 -2.86
C GLY A 101 1.21 -24.49 -3.14
N THR A 102 0.45 -24.98 -4.10
CA THR A 102 0.35 -26.40 -4.47
C THR A 102 0.48 -26.60 -5.99
N ALA A 103 0.57 -27.85 -6.43
CA ALA A 103 0.52 -28.16 -7.86
C ALA A 103 -0.78 -27.70 -8.56
N SER A 104 -1.88 -27.46 -7.82
CA SER A 104 -3.15 -27.01 -8.41
C SER A 104 -3.23 -25.51 -8.70
N ASP A 105 -2.55 -24.68 -7.92
CA ASP A 105 -2.55 -23.22 -8.09
C ASP A 105 -1.23 -22.68 -8.66
N GLN A 106 -0.27 -23.57 -8.92
CA GLN A 106 0.98 -23.27 -9.59
C GLN A 106 0.71 -22.67 -10.98
N VAL A 107 1.14 -21.43 -11.16
CA VAL A 107 1.06 -20.71 -12.42
C VAL A 107 2.22 -21.13 -13.33
N VAL A 108 3.43 -21.16 -12.79
CA VAL A 108 4.66 -21.52 -13.51
C VAL A 108 5.71 -21.98 -12.52
N CYS A 109 6.61 -22.86 -12.95
CA CYS A 109 7.77 -23.23 -12.17
C CYS A 109 8.97 -23.52 -13.06
N ASN A 110 10.16 -23.33 -12.51
CA ASN A 110 11.43 -23.66 -13.13
C ASN A 110 12.40 -24.21 -12.08
N ASP A 111 13.33 -25.07 -12.51
CA ASP A 111 14.39 -25.68 -11.68
C ASP A 111 15.77 -25.17 -12.17
N ASP A 112 16.06 -25.35 -13.46
CA ASP A 112 17.37 -25.00 -14.02
C ASP A 112 17.25 -23.94 -15.13
N TYR A 113 18.02 -22.84 -15.03
CA TYR A 113 18.18 -21.86 -16.10
C TYR A 113 19.64 -21.41 -16.27
N TYR A 114 20.30 -20.96 -15.20
CA TYR A 114 21.70 -20.51 -15.20
C TYR A 114 22.69 -21.62 -14.81
N GLY A 115 22.43 -22.85 -15.25
CA GLY A 115 23.08 -24.05 -14.70
C GLY A 115 22.16 -24.68 -13.68
N THR A 116 22.34 -24.36 -12.40
CA THR A 116 21.51 -24.88 -11.28
C THR A 116 20.65 -23.80 -10.63
N GLN A 117 20.72 -22.55 -11.10
CA GLN A 117 19.83 -21.49 -10.61
C GLN A 117 18.61 -21.34 -11.51
N SER A 118 17.49 -21.05 -10.87
CA SER A 118 16.19 -20.89 -11.49
C SER A 118 15.93 -19.48 -12.00
N ALA A 119 15.21 -19.37 -13.11
CA ALA A 119 14.62 -18.12 -13.57
C ALA A 119 13.37 -18.39 -14.40
N LEU A 120 12.40 -17.48 -14.36
CA LEU A 120 11.18 -17.57 -15.16
C LEU A 120 10.63 -16.18 -15.50
N SER A 121 9.76 -16.11 -16.51
CA SER A 121 9.00 -14.90 -16.84
C SER A 121 7.52 -15.24 -17.02
N LEU A 122 6.66 -14.35 -16.54
CA LEU A 122 5.21 -14.51 -16.50
C LEU A 122 4.54 -13.20 -16.88
N PHE A 123 3.43 -13.26 -17.63
CA PHE A 123 2.56 -12.11 -17.78
C PHE A 123 1.68 -11.97 -16.52
N VAL A 124 1.85 -10.87 -15.80
CA VAL A 124 1.12 -10.56 -14.57
C VAL A 124 0.01 -9.53 -14.83
N GLN A 125 -1.06 -9.59 -14.04
CA GLN A 125 -2.21 -8.72 -14.15
C GLN A 125 -2.28 -7.76 -12.96
N ALA A 126 -2.57 -6.49 -13.23
CA ALA A 126 -2.73 -5.46 -12.20
C ALA A 126 -3.75 -5.91 -11.13
N GLY A 127 -3.43 -5.66 -9.85
CA GLY A 127 -4.25 -6.00 -8.69
C GLY A 127 -4.32 -7.49 -8.35
N ARG A 128 -3.64 -8.37 -9.09
CA ARG A 128 -3.65 -9.82 -8.82
C ARG A 128 -2.42 -10.23 -8.04
N THR A 129 -2.59 -10.75 -6.83
CA THR A 129 -1.48 -11.26 -6.01
C THR A 129 -0.94 -12.58 -6.54
N TYR A 130 0.38 -12.70 -6.52
CA TYR A 130 1.14 -13.90 -6.87
C TYR A 130 2.03 -14.28 -5.68
N TRP A 131 2.09 -15.56 -5.34
CA TRP A 131 2.98 -16.09 -4.31
C TRP A 131 4.20 -16.70 -4.98
N ILE A 132 5.39 -16.20 -4.65
CA ILE A 132 6.67 -16.67 -5.16
C ILE A 132 7.29 -17.58 -4.11
N ARG A 133 7.46 -18.84 -4.48
CA ARG A 133 8.13 -19.85 -3.67
C ARG A 133 9.57 -20.02 -4.15
N ILE A 134 10.52 -19.88 -3.23
CA ILE A 134 11.93 -20.22 -3.45
C ILE A 134 12.23 -21.46 -2.63
N SER A 135 12.64 -22.52 -3.30
CA SER A 135 12.99 -23.80 -2.69
C SER A 135 14.25 -24.36 -3.35
N GLY A 136 14.62 -25.60 -3.07
CA GLY A 136 15.73 -26.27 -3.73
C GLY A 136 15.41 -27.68 -4.22
N LYS A 137 16.21 -28.14 -5.17
CA LYS A 137 16.03 -29.44 -5.79
C LYS A 137 16.36 -30.58 -4.83
N ASP A 138 15.49 -31.56 -4.71
CA ASP A 138 15.72 -32.79 -3.91
C ASP A 138 16.25 -32.51 -2.48
N GLY A 139 15.68 -31.49 -1.81
CA GLY A 139 16.06 -31.06 -0.47
C GLY A 139 17.25 -30.11 -0.36
N ALA A 140 17.80 -29.60 -1.47
CA ALA A 140 18.87 -28.60 -1.43
C ALA A 140 18.42 -27.31 -0.72
N THR A 141 19.32 -26.73 0.07
CA THR A 141 19.11 -25.46 0.79
C THR A 141 20.36 -24.62 0.75
N GLY A 142 20.22 -23.31 0.88
CA GLY A 142 21.37 -22.42 0.98
C GLY A 142 20.97 -20.95 0.96
N ALA A 143 21.99 -20.08 0.95
CA ALA A 143 21.79 -18.67 0.67
C ALA A 143 21.40 -18.45 -0.79
N PHE A 144 20.43 -17.58 -1.02
CA PHE A 144 19.99 -17.16 -2.34
C PHE A 144 20.09 -15.65 -2.51
N GLN A 145 20.12 -15.25 -3.77
CA GLN A 145 19.82 -13.89 -4.20
C GLN A 145 18.64 -13.95 -5.16
N PHE A 146 17.70 -13.03 -5.03
CA PHE A 146 16.45 -13.01 -5.78
C PHE A 146 16.23 -11.63 -6.40
N THR A 147 16.08 -11.59 -7.72
CA THR A 147 15.81 -10.35 -8.46
C THR A 147 14.45 -10.43 -9.13
N LEU A 148 13.62 -9.41 -8.90
CA LEU A 148 12.33 -9.20 -9.56
C LEU A 148 12.44 -7.99 -10.49
N ILE A 149 12.03 -8.16 -11.75
CA ILE A 149 11.87 -7.07 -12.73
C ILE A 149 10.48 -7.19 -13.30
N GLY A 150 9.69 -6.12 -13.33
CA GLY A 150 8.33 -6.18 -13.85
C GLY A 150 7.57 -4.87 -13.64
N PRO A 151 6.24 -4.88 -13.87
CA PRO A 151 5.38 -3.78 -13.45
C PRO A 151 5.56 -3.44 -11.97
N ALA A 152 5.43 -2.17 -11.60
CA ALA A 152 5.46 -1.72 -10.21
C ALA A 152 4.53 -2.58 -9.35
N ALA A 153 4.91 -2.81 -8.09
CA ALA A 153 4.12 -3.59 -7.14
C ALA A 153 3.57 -2.68 -6.06
N LEU A 154 2.45 -3.08 -5.49
CA LEU A 154 2.08 -2.74 -4.13
C LEU A 154 3.05 -3.47 -3.19
N SER A 155 4.26 -2.93 -3.05
CA SER A 155 5.25 -3.40 -2.09
C SER A 155 5.84 -2.18 -1.39
N ALA A 156 5.48 -2.09 -0.10
CA ALA A 156 6.03 -1.23 0.93
C ALA A 156 5.96 0.28 0.65
N GLY A 157 4.72 0.77 0.52
CA GLY A 157 4.37 2.15 0.82
C GLY A 157 4.84 3.19 -0.18
N ASP A 158 4.38 3.20 -1.43
CA ASP A 158 4.37 4.39 -2.33
C ASP A 158 3.23 4.17 -3.32
N CYS A 159 2.02 4.30 -2.81
CA CYS A 159 0.81 3.95 -3.53
C CYS A 159 0.41 5.00 -4.58
N ASN A 160 0.83 6.25 -4.41
CA ASN A 160 0.61 7.33 -5.38
C ASN A 160 1.72 7.45 -6.46
N ASN A 161 2.77 6.62 -6.38
CA ASN A 161 3.89 6.53 -7.31
C ASN A 161 4.65 7.85 -7.49
N ASN A 162 4.75 8.65 -6.43
CA ASN A 162 5.46 9.93 -6.44
C ASN A 162 6.96 9.78 -6.13
N ALA A 163 7.43 8.55 -5.88
CA ALA A 163 8.78 8.22 -5.42
C ALA A 163 9.11 8.75 -4.02
N VAL A 164 8.10 8.89 -3.18
CA VAL A 164 8.15 9.17 -1.75
C VAL A 164 7.36 8.07 -1.06
N PRO A 165 7.89 7.46 0.02
CA PRO A 165 7.10 6.47 0.70
C PRO A 165 5.82 7.04 1.32
N ASP A 166 4.74 6.26 1.33
CA ASP A 166 3.46 6.53 1.98
C ASP A 166 3.65 7.02 3.43
N GLU A 167 4.55 6.39 4.18
CA GLU A 167 4.90 6.81 5.54
C GLU A 167 5.55 8.20 5.61
N CYS A 168 6.33 8.59 4.59
CA CYS A 168 6.84 9.95 4.45
C CYS A 168 5.78 10.92 3.93
N ASP A 169 4.87 10.47 3.08
CA ASP A 169 3.74 11.27 2.61
C ASP A 169 2.81 11.60 3.78
N ILE A 170 2.52 10.64 4.65
CA ILE A 170 1.76 10.83 5.89
C ILE A 170 2.53 11.74 6.87
N ALA A 171 3.82 11.45 7.13
CA ALA A 171 4.62 12.23 8.07
C ALA A 171 4.83 13.69 7.62
N SER A 172 4.88 13.94 6.31
CA SER A 172 4.99 15.28 5.74
C SER A 172 3.65 16.00 5.57
N GLY A 173 2.54 15.28 5.73
CA GLY A 173 1.18 15.78 5.47
C GLY A 173 0.89 15.96 3.98
N PHE A 174 1.65 15.31 3.10
CA PHE A 174 1.41 15.26 1.67
C PHE A 174 0.20 14.38 1.34
N SER A 175 0.09 13.23 2.00
CA SER A 175 -1.10 12.37 1.92
C SER A 175 -1.74 12.20 3.31
N PRO A 176 -3.06 12.38 3.45
CA PRO A 176 -3.76 12.14 4.71
C PRO A 176 -3.81 10.64 5.06
N ASP A 177 -3.79 10.31 6.34
CA ASP A 177 -4.12 8.99 6.91
C ASP A 177 -5.01 9.23 8.14
N CYS A 178 -6.30 9.21 7.91
CA CYS A 178 -7.30 9.63 8.89
C CYS A 178 -7.72 8.51 9.86
N ASN A 179 -7.70 7.25 9.41
CA ASN A 179 -8.01 6.09 10.23
C ASN A 179 -6.76 5.56 10.99
N ALA A 180 -5.60 6.16 10.71
CA ALA A 180 -4.29 5.89 11.30
C ALA A 180 -3.85 4.42 11.13
N ASN A 181 -4.20 3.82 9.99
CA ASN A 181 -3.84 2.44 9.67
C ASN A 181 -2.45 2.33 9.02
N GLY A 182 -1.80 3.45 8.69
CA GLY A 182 -0.50 3.51 8.05
C GLY A 182 -0.53 3.46 6.52
N VAL A 183 -1.71 3.56 5.91
CA VAL A 183 -1.95 3.63 4.46
C VAL A 183 -2.62 4.98 4.16
N PRO A 184 -2.17 5.73 3.14
CA PRO A 184 -2.83 6.97 2.75
C PRO A 184 -4.29 6.78 2.34
N ASP A 185 -5.13 7.76 2.67
CA ASP A 185 -6.57 7.81 2.36
C ASP A 185 -6.87 7.54 0.87
N GLU A 186 -6.09 8.17 -0.02
CA GLU A 186 -6.20 8.00 -1.48
C GLU A 186 -5.96 6.55 -1.93
N CYS A 187 -5.27 5.77 -1.11
CA CYS A 187 -4.89 4.39 -1.34
C CYS A 187 -5.85 3.42 -0.69
N ASP A 188 -6.41 3.76 0.46
CA ASP A 188 -7.55 3.05 1.05
C ASP A 188 -8.78 3.11 0.12
N ILE A 189 -9.07 4.28 -0.48
CA ILE A 189 -10.15 4.44 -1.46
C ILE A 189 -9.87 3.62 -2.73
N ALA A 190 -8.66 3.69 -3.28
CA ALA A 190 -8.28 2.95 -4.48
C ALA A 190 -8.27 1.43 -4.25
N GLY A 191 -7.91 0.99 -3.03
CA GLY A 191 -7.90 -0.41 -2.59
C GLY A 191 -9.29 -0.95 -2.25
N GLY A 192 -10.26 -0.07 -1.99
CA GLY A 192 -11.61 -0.44 -1.56
C GLY A 192 -11.70 -0.81 -0.07
N GLU A 193 -10.68 -0.48 0.71
CA GLU A 193 -10.69 -0.59 2.18
C GLU A 193 -11.50 0.55 2.81
N SER A 194 -11.50 1.72 2.16
CA SER A 194 -12.36 2.86 2.48
C SER A 194 -13.41 3.11 1.40
N LEU A 195 -14.60 3.53 1.84
CA LEU A 195 -15.65 4.01 0.95
C LEU A 195 -15.44 5.51 0.69
N ASP A 196 -15.71 5.95 -0.53
CA ASP A 196 -15.80 7.36 -0.91
C ASP A 196 -17.09 7.49 -1.74
N THR A 197 -18.21 7.67 -1.04
CA THR A 197 -19.53 7.56 -1.67
C THR A 197 -19.84 8.77 -2.55
N ASP A 198 -19.29 9.94 -2.25
CA ASP A 198 -19.51 11.18 -2.98
C ASP A 198 -18.37 11.55 -3.95
N ASN A 199 -17.30 10.75 -4.00
CA ASN A 199 -16.10 10.90 -4.85
C ASN A 199 -15.38 12.24 -4.62
N ASP A 200 -15.31 12.70 -3.37
CA ASP A 200 -14.60 13.94 -3.01
C ASP A 200 -13.10 13.71 -2.72
N GLY A 201 -12.66 12.45 -2.69
CA GLY A 201 -11.28 12.06 -2.42
C GLY A 201 -10.95 11.93 -0.93
N VAL A 202 -11.96 12.01 -0.05
CA VAL A 202 -11.84 11.78 1.40
C VAL A 202 -12.64 10.52 1.77
N PRO A 203 -12.08 9.57 2.53
CA PRO A 203 -12.83 8.41 2.99
C PRO A 203 -14.08 8.81 3.78
N ASP A 204 -15.22 8.13 3.58
CA ASP A 204 -16.49 8.37 4.28
C ASP A 204 -16.33 8.32 5.82
N GLU A 205 -15.40 7.51 6.33
CA GLU A 205 -15.09 7.40 7.76
C GLU A 205 -14.28 8.60 8.30
N CYS A 206 -13.70 9.38 7.39
CA CYS A 206 -12.75 10.47 7.62
C CYS A 206 -13.27 11.83 7.17
N ALA A 207 -14.28 11.82 6.32
CA ALA A 207 -15.30 12.84 6.23
C ALA A 207 -15.94 12.92 7.61
N ALA A 208 -15.23 13.56 8.55
CA ALA A 208 -15.51 13.65 9.97
C ALA A 208 -16.97 14.01 10.12
N ALA A 209 -17.80 12.99 10.34
CA ALA A 209 -19.23 12.96 10.03
C ALA A 209 -19.77 14.36 9.86
N ALA A 210 -19.65 14.94 8.65
CA ALA A 210 -19.79 16.37 8.37
C ALA A 210 -20.88 16.94 9.27
N LEU A 211 -20.47 17.44 10.44
CA LEU A 211 -21.44 17.71 11.49
C LEU A 211 -22.14 18.93 10.95
N LEU A 212 -23.42 18.80 10.62
CA LEU A 212 -24.15 19.91 10.04
C LEU A 212 -23.96 21.11 10.97
N GLY A 213 -23.36 22.20 10.47
CA GLY A 213 -22.96 23.36 11.26
C GLY A 213 -21.54 23.36 11.89
N ASP A 214 -20.68 22.38 11.61
CA ASP A 214 -19.25 22.42 11.99
C ASP A 214 -18.44 22.93 10.78
N LEU A 215 -18.06 24.20 10.81
CA LEU A 215 -17.48 24.91 9.67
C LEU A 215 -15.97 25.17 9.85
N ASN A 216 -15.40 24.81 10.99
CA ASN A 216 -13.94 24.74 11.15
C ASN A 216 -13.43 23.29 11.23
N CYS A 217 -14.34 22.31 11.20
CA CYS A 217 -14.07 20.88 11.23
C CYS A 217 -13.22 20.45 12.44
N ASP A 218 -13.43 21.08 13.59
CA ASP A 218 -12.82 20.69 14.86
C ASP A 218 -13.59 19.56 15.57
N GLY A 219 -14.69 19.10 14.98
CA GLY A 219 -15.53 18.00 15.45
C GLY A 219 -16.61 18.45 16.44
N VAL A 220 -16.79 19.76 16.67
CA VAL A 220 -17.78 20.29 17.62
C VAL A 220 -18.49 21.54 17.09
N VAL A 221 -19.78 21.42 16.78
CA VAL A 221 -20.64 22.58 16.44
C VAL A 221 -20.78 23.53 17.63
N ASN A 222 -20.13 24.69 17.56
CA ASN A 222 -20.10 25.70 18.62
C ASN A 222 -19.88 27.13 18.08
N VAL A 223 -19.72 28.10 18.99
CA VAL A 223 -19.57 29.52 18.61
C VAL A 223 -18.38 29.80 17.68
N PHE A 224 -17.36 28.94 17.66
CA PHE A 224 -16.21 29.04 16.77
C PHE A 224 -16.53 28.71 15.30
N ASP A 225 -17.73 28.20 15.00
CA ASP A 225 -18.21 27.96 13.64
C ASP A 225 -18.90 29.17 13.01
N ILE A 226 -19.22 30.20 13.80
CA ILE A 226 -19.94 31.37 13.31
C ILE A 226 -19.13 32.15 12.28
N ASP A 227 -17.86 32.45 12.58
CA ASP A 227 -17.00 33.20 11.65
C ASP A 227 -16.73 32.41 10.35
N PRO A 228 -16.38 31.11 10.41
CA PRO A 228 -16.32 30.23 9.24
C PRO A 228 -17.63 30.16 8.45
N PHE A 229 -18.79 30.07 9.11
CA PHE A 229 -20.11 30.06 8.45
C PHE A 229 -20.39 31.37 7.71
N VAL A 230 -20.09 32.52 8.32
CA VAL A 230 -20.21 33.82 7.64
C VAL A 230 -19.25 33.90 6.46
N LEU A 231 -18.03 33.36 6.58
CA LEU A 231 -17.07 33.30 5.48
C LEU A 231 -17.60 32.43 4.33
N ALA A 232 -18.16 31.24 4.62
CA ALA A 232 -18.78 30.36 3.64
C ALA A 232 -19.90 31.05 2.85
N LEU A 233 -20.73 31.88 3.51
CA LEU A 233 -21.81 32.64 2.87
C LEU A 233 -21.33 33.82 2.03
N THR A 234 -20.24 34.46 2.42
CA THR A 234 -19.81 35.75 1.85
C THR A 234 -18.69 35.60 0.82
N ASP A 235 -17.82 34.58 0.97
CA ASP A 235 -16.71 34.27 0.08
C ASP A 235 -16.35 32.78 0.18
N SER A 236 -17.06 31.95 -0.58
CA SER A 236 -16.83 30.50 -0.65
C SER A 236 -15.41 30.14 -1.08
N SER A 237 -14.77 30.97 -1.90
CA SER A 237 -13.39 30.74 -2.34
C SER A 237 -12.37 30.98 -1.24
N ALA A 238 -12.58 32.03 -0.42
CA ALA A 238 -11.77 32.29 0.76
C ALA A 238 -12.01 31.26 1.86
N TYR A 239 -13.26 30.77 2.02
CA TYR A 239 -13.56 29.67 2.93
C TYR A 239 -12.76 28.41 2.56
N GLN A 240 -12.86 27.93 1.32
CA GLN A 240 -12.13 26.74 0.87
C GLN A 240 -10.61 26.89 0.99
N ALA A 241 -10.08 28.10 0.77
CA ALA A 241 -8.65 28.37 0.95
C ALA A 241 -8.22 28.37 2.44
N THR A 242 -9.13 28.69 3.35
CA THR A 242 -8.87 28.76 4.80
C THR A 242 -9.08 27.40 5.47
N PHE A 243 -10.06 26.62 5.01
CA PHE A 243 -10.45 25.31 5.54
C PHE A 243 -10.47 24.26 4.42
N PRO A 244 -9.31 23.86 3.86
CA PRO A 244 -9.24 23.04 2.65
C PRO A 244 -9.81 21.63 2.79
N GLY A 245 -9.86 21.08 4.01
CA GLY A 245 -10.46 19.78 4.32
C GLY A 245 -11.87 19.86 4.92
N CYS A 246 -12.50 21.04 4.94
CA CYS A 246 -13.83 21.22 5.52
C CYS A 246 -14.85 21.53 4.44
N SER A 247 -15.84 20.65 4.28
CA SER A 247 -16.86 20.82 3.23
C SER A 247 -17.67 22.08 3.48
N ILE A 248 -17.80 22.93 2.46
CA ILE A 248 -18.70 24.09 2.52
C ILE A 248 -20.16 23.67 2.70
N MET A 249 -20.52 22.44 2.34
CA MET A 249 -21.87 21.90 2.52
C MET A 249 -22.24 21.72 3.99
N ASN A 250 -21.29 21.82 4.93
CA ASN A 250 -21.61 21.89 6.36
C ASN A 250 -22.42 23.15 6.72
N ALA A 251 -22.36 24.20 5.88
CA ALA A 251 -23.19 25.40 6.00
C ALA A 251 -24.60 25.26 5.41
N ASP A 252 -24.92 24.17 4.67
CA ASP A 252 -26.27 23.91 4.15
C ASP A 252 -27.16 23.35 5.27
N ALA A 253 -27.39 24.17 6.29
CA ALA A 253 -28.00 23.75 7.54
C ALA A 253 -29.49 23.40 7.39
N ASN A 254 -30.16 23.82 6.30
CA ASN A 254 -31.53 23.38 5.99
C ASN A 254 -31.60 22.15 5.05
N GLY A 255 -30.48 21.74 4.44
CA GLY A 255 -30.38 20.59 3.56
C GLY A 255 -31.07 20.77 2.20
N ASP A 256 -31.16 22.00 1.69
CA ASP A 256 -31.76 22.31 0.38
C ASP A 256 -30.75 22.22 -0.78
N GLY A 257 -29.49 21.92 -0.48
CA GLY A 257 -28.39 21.77 -1.42
C GLY A 257 -27.75 23.09 -1.80
N SER A 258 -28.08 24.21 -1.15
CA SER A 258 -27.57 25.54 -1.48
C SER A 258 -27.19 26.34 -0.23
N VAL A 259 -25.89 26.57 -0.03
CA VAL A 259 -25.39 27.46 1.03
C VAL A 259 -25.78 28.92 0.77
N ASN A 260 -26.74 29.43 1.53
CA ASN A 260 -27.28 30.78 1.37
C ASN A 260 -27.91 31.34 2.66
N VAL A 261 -28.53 32.52 2.58
CA VAL A 261 -29.11 33.21 3.75
C VAL A 261 -30.19 32.39 4.49
N PHE A 262 -30.81 31.41 3.83
CA PHE A 262 -31.81 30.52 4.42
C PHE A 262 -31.21 29.47 5.36
N ASP A 263 -29.89 29.36 5.43
CA ASP A 263 -29.20 28.45 6.36
C ASP A 263 -28.93 29.07 7.73
N ILE A 264 -29.05 30.40 7.87
CA ILE A 264 -28.71 31.11 9.11
C ILE A 264 -29.56 30.61 10.29
N ASP A 265 -30.88 30.55 10.12
CA ASP A 265 -31.78 30.13 11.21
C ASP A 265 -31.58 28.66 11.61
N PRO A 266 -31.49 27.69 10.67
CA PRO A 266 -31.13 26.31 10.99
C PRO A 266 -29.75 26.17 11.64
N PHE A 267 -28.75 26.94 11.19
CA PHE A 267 -27.42 26.96 11.80
C PHE A 267 -27.46 27.43 13.26
N VAL A 268 -28.23 28.48 13.57
CA VAL A 268 -28.44 28.93 14.96
C VAL A 268 -29.13 27.85 15.81
N ALA A 269 -30.02 27.05 15.23
CA ALA A 269 -30.64 25.92 15.94
C ALA A 269 -29.61 24.84 16.31
N LEU A 270 -28.66 24.55 15.42
CA LEU A 270 -27.56 23.60 15.67
C LEU A 270 -26.66 24.06 16.81
N LEU A 271 -26.33 25.36 16.88
CA LEU A 271 -25.53 25.95 17.96
C LEU A 271 -26.20 25.92 19.34
N THR A 272 -27.54 25.88 19.37
CA THR A 272 -28.32 26.01 20.61
C THR A 272 -28.91 24.68 21.09
N GLY A 273 -28.65 23.58 20.38
CA GLY A 273 -29.12 22.24 20.74
C GLY A 273 -30.63 22.06 20.57
N GLY A 274 -31.20 22.65 19.51
CA GLY A 274 -32.63 22.61 19.18
C GLY A 274 -33.18 21.20 18.90
#